data_AF-K0ZME0-F1
#
_entry.id   AF-K0ZME0-F1
#
_cell.length_a   1.000
_cell.length_b   1.000
_cell.length_c   1.000
_cell.angle_alpha   90.00
_cell.angle_beta   90.00
_cell.angle_gamma   90.00
#
_symmetry.space_group_name_H-M   'P 1'
#
loop_
_entity.id
_entity.type
_entity.pdbx_description
1 polymer ?
#
loop_
_entity_poly.entity_id
_entity_poly.type
_entity_poly.pdbx_seq_one_letter_code
_entity_poly.pdbx_strand_id
1 'polypeptide(L)' 'MKEEQLLKPGERINQLLSTDIKIIQNREVFSYSVDSVLLSRFPRFPKRGLIVD' A
#
# COMPACT_ATOMS: atom_id res chain seq x y z
N MET A 1 -4.06 -16.60 -10.29
CA MET A 1 -5.45 -17.03 -10.54
C MET A 1 -6.35 -17.02 -9.29
N LYS A 2 -5.85 -17.22 -8.05
CA LYS A 2 -6.67 -17.13 -6.82
C LYS A 2 -6.89 -15.69 -6.30
N GLU A 3 -5.93 -14.80 -6.52
CA GLU A 3 -5.94 -13.44 -5.96
C GLU A 3 -6.99 -12.52 -6.63
N GLU A 4 -7.25 -12.71 -7.93
CA GLU A 4 -8.23 -11.92 -8.68
C GLU A 4 -9.68 -12.21 -8.26
N GLN A 5 -9.96 -13.39 -7.69
CA GLN A 5 -11.30 -13.75 -7.22
C GLN A 5 -11.75 -12.95 -5.98
N LEU A 6 -10.83 -12.27 -5.29
CA LEU A 6 -11.12 -11.44 -4.13
C LEU A 6 -11.41 -9.97 -4.48
N LEU A 7 -11.14 -9.55 -5.72
CA LEU A 7 -11.26 -8.15 -6.13
C LEU A 7 -12.71 -7.77 -6.43
N LYS A 8 -13.12 -6.62 -5.92
CA LYS A 8 -14.40 -6.01 -6.27
C LYS A 8 -14.28 -5.24 -7.59
N PRO A 9 -15.41 -4.88 -8.24
CA PRO A 9 -15.38 -4.04 -9.43
C PRO A 9 -14.60 -2.74 -9.19
N GLY A 10 -13.68 -2.42 -10.09
CA GLY A 10 -12.81 -1.23 -10.01
C GLY A 10 -11.56 -1.38 -9.13
N GLU A 11 -11.42 -2.50 -8.40
CA GLU A 11 -10.21 -2.84 -7.67
C GLU A 11 -9.18 -3.54 -8.56
N ARG A 12 -7.90 -3.30 -8.28
CA ARG A 12 -6.75 -3.93 -8.94
C ARG A 12 -5.68 -4.22 -7.90
N ILE A 13 -4.86 -5.23 -8.18
CA ILE A 13 -3.66 -5.50 -7.37
C ILE A 13 -2.48 -4.78 -7.99
N ASN A 14 -1.79 -3.98 -7.18
CA ASN A 14 -0.52 -3.36 -7.56
C ASN A 14 0.56 -3.80 -6.58
N GLN A 15 1.78 -4.01 -7.10
CA GLN A 15 2.95 -4.25 -6.27
C GLN A 15 3.58 -2.91 -5.86
N LEU A 16 3.96 -2.77 -4.59
CA LEU A 16 4.73 -1.62 -4.15
C LEU A 16 6.13 -1.68 -4.77
N LEU A 17 6.58 -0.55 -5.32
CA LEU A 17 7.92 -0.43 -5.87
C LEU A 17 8.93 -0.76 -4.77
N SER A 18 9.86 -1.67 -5.06
CA SER A 18 10.94 -2.18 -4.19
C SER A 18 10.58 -3.19 -3.08
N THR A 19 9.35 -3.71 -2.99
CA THR A 19 9.02 -4.81 -2.05
C THR A 19 8.14 -5.89 -2.70
N ASP A 20 8.15 -7.12 -2.17
CA ASP A 20 7.23 -8.20 -2.58
C ASP A 20 5.81 -8.02 -1.99
N ILE A 21 5.46 -6.79 -1.62
CA ILE A 21 4.16 -6.45 -1.04
C ILE A 21 3.20 -6.07 -2.17
N LYS A 22 2.05 -6.75 -2.18
CA LYS A 22 0.92 -6.47 -3.06
C LYS A 22 -0.17 -5.74 -2.28
N ILE A 23 -0.74 -4.69 -2.86
CA ILE A 23 -1.84 -3.91 -2.29
C ILE A 23 -3.01 -3.86 -3.27
N ILE A 24 -4.23 -3.86 -2.73
CA ILE A 24 -5.45 -3.62 -3.50
C ILE A 24 -5.65 -2.11 -3.62
N GLN A 25 -5.85 -1.64 -4.84
CA GLN A 25 -6.09 -0.23 -5.15
C GLN A 25 -7.37 -0.08 -5.96
N ASN A 26 -8.05 1.04 -5.81
CA ASN A 26 -9.16 1.41 -6.67
C ASN A 26 -8.99 2.86 -7.10
N ARG A 27 -8.97 3.13 -8.41
CA ARG A 27 -8.64 4.46 -8.93
C ARG A 27 -9.65 5.54 -8.51
N GLU A 28 -10.88 5.15 -8.23
CA GLU A 28 -11.98 6.06 -7.92
C GLU A 28 -12.04 6.43 -6.44
N VAL A 29 -11.58 5.55 -5.54
CA VAL A 29 -11.70 5.75 -4.08
C VAL A 29 -10.36 5.79 -3.34
N PHE A 30 -9.31 5.12 -3.84
CA PHE A 30 -8.01 5.08 -3.18
C PHE A 30 -6.89 4.60 -4.11
N SER A 31 -5.93 5.49 -4.41
CA SER A 31 -4.69 5.14 -5.10
C SER A 31 -3.49 5.57 -4.27
N TYR A 32 -2.67 4.60 -3.87
CA TYR A 32 -1.41 4.87 -3.19
C TYR A 32 -0.48 5.63 -4.14
N SER A 33 -0.02 6.79 -3.69
CA SER A 33 0.83 7.71 -4.45
C SER A 33 2.30 7.53 -4.08
N VAL A 34 3.18 8.16 -4.86
CA VAL A 34 4.62 8.23 -4.54
C VAL A 34 4.83 8.94 -3.19
N ASP A 35 4.00 9.92 -2.84
CA ASP A 35 4.11 10.64 -1.56
C ASP A 35 3.92 9.71 -0.37
N SER A 36 3.00 8.73 -0.45
CA SER A 36 2.83 7.70 0.58
C SER A 36 4.08 6.82 0.73
N VAL A 37 4.81 6.54 -0.37
CA VAL A 37 6.12 5.85 -0.30
C VAL A 37 7.14 6.72 0.44
N LEU A 38 7.23 7.98 0.06
CA LEU A 38 8.20 8.91 0.63
C LEU A 38 7.95 9.14 2.12
N LEU A 39 6.69 9.32 2.51
CA LEU A 39 6.28 9.45 3.91
C LEU A 39 6.64 8.21 4.72
N SER A 40 6.44 6.99 4.20
CA SER A 40 6.83 5.77 4.92
C SER A 40 8.34 5.66 5.20
N ARG A 41 9.18 6.29 4.36
CA ARG A 41 10.63 6.27 4.47
C ARG A 41 11.22 7.45 5.25
N PHE A 42 10.40 8.46 5.53
CA PHE A 42 10.81 9.65 6.25
C PHE A 42 11.03 9.47 7.77
N PRO A 43 10.13 8.80 8.53
CA PRO A 43 10.27 8.74 9.97
C PRO A 43 11.43 7.84 10.40
N ARG A 44 12.18 8.30 11.40
CA ARG A 44 13.13 7.45 12.13
C ARG A 44 12.35 6.62 13.14
N PHE A 45 12.30 5.31 12.92
CA PHE A 45 11.62 4.39 13.82
C PHE A 45 12.22 4.44 15.23
N PRO A 46 11.42 4.72 16.27
CA PRO A 46 11.90 4.67 17.65
C PRO A 46 12.15 3.20 18.04
N LYS A 47 13.15 2.94 18.90
CA LYS A 47 13.44 1.58 19.39
C LYS A 47 12.32 1.00 20.27
N ARG A 48 11.44 1.85 20.80
CA ARG A 48 10.29 1.52 21.66
C ARG A 48 9.19 2.56 21.44
N GLY A 49 7.93 2.15 21.48
CA GLY A 49 6.77 3.04 21.33
C GLY A 49 5.68 2.45 20.44
N LEU A 50 4.55 3.16 20.33
CA LEU A 50 3.44 2.82 19.43
C LEU A 50 3.52 3.73 18.19
N ILE A 51 3.37 3.13 17.01
CA ILE A 51 3.30 3.84 15.72
C ILE A 51 1.84 3.85 15.29
N VAL A 52 1.36 5.02 14.85
CA VAL A 52 0.01 5.23 14.35
C VAL A 52 0.13 5.85 12.97
N ASP A 53 -0.50 5.22 11.97
CA ASP A 53 -0.60 5.65 10.57
C ASP A 53 -1.97 6.30 10.32
#